data_AF-A0A662PAY2-F1
#
_entry.id   AF-A0A662PAY2-F1
#
_cell.length_a   1.000
_cell.length_b   1.000
_cell.length_c   1.000
_cell.angle_alpha   90.00
_cell.angle_beta   90.00
_cell.angle_gamma   90.00
#
_symmetry.space_group_name_H-M   'P 1'
#
loop_
_entity.id
_entity.type
_entity.pdbx_description
1 polymer ?
#
loop_
_entity_poly.entity_id
_entity_poly.type
_entity_poly.pdbx_seq_one_letter_code
_entity_poly.pdbx_strand_id
1 'polypeptide(L)'
;MSRIVVDIHEEASGIPEILERFGLKVEYSKLTVADYVVSEECGIERKRAQDYLSSLFRRRLFDQLKRLSEAYSKPILIVERDLWEEIRGTRIRPEAIWGSLVKISVEYGVSVFHTTDKWESAKLIRIIHNKEEDTSTGRNEETILVKEYPRKYTSEDRQIMILSSLPGVGPEIAKRMLENFGSLRRIFSLRERDLVRINGIGKKKAREIVRLMDYEYKGKNRRYLV
;
A
#
# COMPACT_ATOMS: atom_id res chain seq x y z
N MET A 1 9.86 0.98 28.27
CA MET A 1 8.97 1.57 27.25
C MET A 1 9.86 2.32 26.29
N SER A 2 9.76 2.00 25.02
CA SER A 2 10.51 2.66 23.97
C SER A 2 9.95 4.07 23.72
N ARG A 3 10.86 5.02 23.49
CA ARG A 3 10.59 6.46 23.59
C ARG A 3 10.73 7.09 22.21
N ILE A 4 9.80 7.99 21.90
CA ILE A 4 9.84 8.83 20.70
C ILE A 4 9.91 10.29 21.14
N VAL A 5 10.80 11.07 20.52
CA VAL A 5 10.87 12.53 20.75
C VAL A 5 10.02 13.21 19.69
N VAL A 6 9.17 14.13 20.11
CA VAL A 6 8.19 14.81 19.25
C VAL A 6 8.37 16.31 19.38
N ASP A 7 8.30 17.03 18.26
CA ASP A 7 8.32 18.48 18.28
C ASP A 7 7.09 19.03 19.03
N ILE A 8 7.30 20.05 19.86
CA ILE A 8 6.23 20.68 20.64
C ILE A 8 5.07 21.20 19.78
N HIS A 9 5.32 21.62 18.53
CA HIS A 9 4.25 22.15 17.67
C HIS A 9 3.37 21.03 17.10
N GLU A 10 3.85 19.79 17.14
CA GLU A 10 3.14 18.64 16.60
C GLU A 10 2.09 18.07 17.57
N GLU A 11 2.06 18.53 18.82
CA GLU A 11 0.97 18.27 19.78
C GLU A 11 -0.40 18.60 19.18
N ALA A 12 -0.50 19.71 18.44
CA ALA A 12 -1.74 20.18 17.82
C ALA A 12 -2.26 19.25 16.71
N SER A 13 -1.45 18.32 16.18
CA SER A 13 -1.89 17.37 15.15
C SER A 13 -2.77 16.24 15.73
N GLY A 14 -2.66 16.00 17.05
CA GLY A 14 -3.31 14.88 17.74
C GLY A 14 -2.72 13.51 17.39
N ILE A 15 -1.63 13.44 16.63
CA ILE A 15 -0.88 12.20 16.40
C ILE A 15 -0.15 11.74 17.66
N PRO A 16 0.47 12.62 18.48
CA PRO A 16 1.16 12.20 19.70
C PRO A 16 0.26 11.41 20.66
N GLU A 17 -0.99 11.85 20.85
CA GLU A 17 -1.99 11.12 21.65
C GLU A 17 -2.27 9.71 21.10
N ILE A 18 -2.30 9.55 19.77
CA ILE A 18 -2.48 8.25 19.12
C ILE A 18 -1.26 7.35 19.35
N LEU A 19 -0.05 7.92 19.31
CA LEU A 19 1.19 7.19 19.60
C LEU A 19 1.23 6.69 21.04
N GLU A 20 0.78 7.51 22.00
CA GLU A 20 0.63 7.09 23.40
C GLU A 20 -0.38 5.94 23.55
N ARG A 21 -1.53 6.01 22.87
CA ARG A 21 -2.52 4.90 22.81
C ARG A 21 -1.95 3.63 22.19
N PHE A 22 -0.93 3.74 21.34
CA PHE A 22 -0.19 2.60 20.80
C PHE A 22 0.89 2.05 21.75
N GLY A 23 1.06 2.65 22.92
CA GLY A 23 1.97 2.22 23.98
C GLY A 23 3.39 2.78 23.85
N LEU A 24 3.60 3.80 23.01
CA LEU A 24 4.87 4.52 22.94
C LEU A 24 4.93 5.59 24.03
N LYS A 25 6.12 5.81 24.60
CA LYS A 25 6.36 6.95 25.48
C LYS A 25 6.70 8.16 24.63
N VAL A 26 5.78 9.12 24.52
CA VAL A 26 6.02 10.40 23.86
C VAL A 26 6.78 11.33 24.80
N GLU A 27 7.81 11.97 24.29
CA GLU A 27 8.46 13.08 24.96
C GLU A 27 8.53 14.29 24.04
N TYR A 28 8.00 15.41 24.52
CA TYR A 28 8.02 16.66 23.77
C TYR A 28 9.34 17.39 23.96
N SER A 29 9.90 17.86 22.85
CA SER A 29 11.08 18.73 22.81
C SER A 29 10.92 19.75 21.70
N LYS A 30 11.62 20.89 21.80
CA LYS A 30 11.63 21.86 20.70
C LYS A 30 12.67 21.42 19.68
N LEU A 31 12.21 20.73 18.65
CA LEU A 31 13.04 20.24 17.56
C LEU A 31 13.21 21.35 16.51
N THR A 32 14.36 21.36 15.84
CA THR A 32 14.70 22.40 14.85
C THR A 32 14.67 21.89 13.41
N VAL A 33 14.58 20.56 13.22
CA VAL A 33 14.78 19.89 11.92
C VAL A 33 13.71 18.84 11.60
N ALA A 34 13.13 18.15 12.58
CA ALA A 34 12.17 17.08 12.38
C ALA A 34 10.94 17.28 13.29
N ASP A 35 9.80 16.71 12.90
CA ASP A 35 8.59 16.67 13.72
C ASP A 35 8.61 15.50 14.70
N TYR A 36 9.23 14.38 14.32
CA TYR A 36 9.41 13.20 15.15
C TYR A 36 10.83 12.65 15.00
N VAL A 37 11.42 12.21 16.11
CA VAL A 37 12.71 11.53 16.14
C VAL A 37 12.50 10.17 16.80
N VAL A 38 12.70 9.12 16.02
CA VAL A 38 12.44 7.72 16.45
C VAL A 38 13.71 6.98 16.84
N SER A 39 14.88 7.45 16.38
CA SER A 39 16.21 7.02 16.81
C SER A 39 17.21 8.16 16.58
N GLU A 40 18.46 8.02 17.06
CA GLU A 40 19.51 9.02 16.78
C GLU A 40 19.77 9.19 15.27
N GLU A 41 19.49 8.14 14.48
CA GLU A 41 19.72 8.11 13.05
C GLU A 41 18.47 8.50 12.23
N CYS A 42 17.28 8.41 12.81
CA CYS A 42 16.01 8.46 12.08
C CYS A 42 15.11 9.61 12.54
N GLY A 43 15.01 10.62 11.67
CA GLY A 43 14.15 11.79 11.82
C GLY A 43 13.02 11.77 10.78
N ILE A 44 11.83 12.17 11.19
CA ILE A 44 10.62 12.18 10.39
C ILE A 44 10.06 13.60 10.32
N GLU A 45 9.85 14.10 9.11
CA GLU A 45 9.01 15.26 8.80
C GLU A 45 7.64 14.76 8.34
N ARG A 46 6.56 15.26 8.94
CA ARG A 46 5.18 14.94 8.53
C ARG A 46 4.54 16.17 7.93
N LYS A 47 4.03 16.04 6.71
CA LYS A 47 3.41 17.13 5.98
C LYS A 47 2.07 16.70 5.39
N ARG A 48 1.02 17.48 5.64
CA ARG A 48 -0.25 17.28 4.94
C ARG A 48 -0.08 17.62 3.46
N ALA A 49 -0.83 16.98 2.57
CA ALA A 49 -0.75 17.18 1.13
C ALA A 49 -0.90 18.67 0.74
N GLN A 50 -1.82 19.40 1.36
CA GLN A 50 -1.99 20.84 1.18
C GLN A 50 -0.74 21.64 1.58
N ASP A 51 -0.14 21.31 2.72
CA ASP A 51 1.08 21.96 3.22
C ASP A 51 2.29 21.61 2.35
N TYR A 52 2.34 20.39 1.81
CA TYR A 52 3.34 19.95 0.85
C TYR A 52 3.28 20.81 -0.40
N LEU A 53 2.10 20.96 -1.01
CA LEU A 53 1.91 21.81 -2.18
C LEU A 53 2.28 23.26 -1.86
N SER A 54 1.74 23.81 -0.77
CA SER A 54 2.02 25.18 -0.34
C SER A 54 3.52 25.44 -0.14
N SER A 55 4.23 24.52 0.51
CA SER A 55 5.68 24.63 0.75
C SER A 55 6.51 24.43 -0.52
N LEU A 56 6.06 23.56 -1.45
CA LEU A 56 6.69 23.36 -2.75
C LEU A 56 6.66 24.66 -3.57
N PHE A 57 5.50 25.30 -3.70
CA PHE A 57 5.36 26.54 -4.47
C PHE A 57 6.04 27.74 -3.82
N ARG A 58 6.12 27.76 -2.49
CA ARG A 58 6.90 28.76 -1.75
C ARG A 58 8.40 28.44 -1.70
N ARG A 59 8.85 27.38 -2.38
CA ARG A 59 10.25 26.93 -2.49
C ARG A 59 10.94 26.56 -1.16
N ARG A 60 10.21 26.53 -0.04
CA ARG A 60 10.76 26.18 1.28
C ARG A 60 10.83 24.68 1.54
N LEU A 61 10.06 23.87 0.81
CA LEU A 61 10.00 22.41 1.01
C LEU A 61 11.39 21.77 0.90
N PHE A 62 12.15 22.16 -0.12
CA PHE A 62 13.47 21.58 -0.37
C PHE A 62 14.49 21.94 0.71
N ASP A 63 14.45 23.19 1.21
CA ASP A 63 15.36 23.62 2.28
C ASP A 63 15.10 22.84 3.59
N GLN A 64 13.82 22.61 3.92
CA GLN A 64 13.44 21.82 5.09
C GLN A 64 13.94 20.38 4.96
N LEU A 65 13.66 19.73 3.83
CA LEU A 65 14.01 18.31 3.63
C LEU A 65 15.51 18.10 3.44
N LYS A 66 16.23 19.08 2.89
CA LYS A 66 17.69 19.06 2.84
C LYS A 66 18.29 19.10 4.24
N ARG A 67 17.80 20.01 5.11
CA ARG A 67 18.24 20.06 6.52
C ARG A 67 17.94 18.75 7.25
N LEU A 68 16.80 18.12 6.96
CA LEU A 68 16.46 16.80 7.49
C LEU A 68 17.49 15.74 7.06
N SER A 69 17.83 15.69 5.76
CA SER A 69 18.82 14.73 5.24
C SER A 69 20.26 14.98 5.72
N GLU A 70 20.59 16.22 6.08
CA GLU A 70 21.90 16.56 6.65
C GLU A 70 21.99 16.20 8.14
N ALA A 71 20.86 16.21 8.85
CA ALA A 71 20.82 15.93 10.28
C ALA A 71 20.66 14.44 10.62
N TYR A 72 20.06 13.65 9.74
CA TYR A 72 19.72 12.25 9.98
C TYR A 72 20.20 11.37 8.83
N SER A 73 20.79 10.20 9.15
CA SER A 73 21.21 9.22 8.15
C SER A 73 20.03 8.44 7.55
N LYS A 74 18.90 8.41 8.25
CA LYS A 74 17.62 7.82 7.79
C LYS A 74 16.51 8.89 7.80
N PRO A 75 16.56 9.90 6.92
CA PRO A 75 15.55 10.95 6.86
C PRO A 75 14.28 10.46 6.18
N ILE A 76 13.12 10.73 6.79
CA ILE A 76 11.82 10.28 6.31
C ILE A 76 10.86 11.45 6.15
N LEU A 77 10.14 11.49 5.03
CA LEU A 77 8.99 12.35 4.81
C LEU A 77 7.71 11.51 4.80
N ILE A 78 6.74 11.86 5.63
CA ILE A 78 5.37 11.34 5.57
C ILE A 78 4.47 12.39 4.94
N VAL A 79 3.89 12.09 3.79
CA VAL A 79 2.85 12.89 3.16
C VAL A 79 1.48 12.34 3.59
N GLU A 80 0.76 13.12 4.38
CA GLU A 80 -0.60 12.76 4.83
C GLU A 80 -1.65 13.36 3.88
N ARG A 81 -2.68 12.58 3.53
CA ARG A 81 -3.67 12.85 2.47
C ARG A 81 -3.10 12.67 1.06
N ASP A 82 -4.00 12.58 0.09
CA ASP A 82 -3.67 12.28 -1.30
C ASP A 82 -3.32 13.55 -2.08
N LEU A 83 -2.08 13.65 -2.58
CA LEU A 83 -1.62 14.77 -3.42
C LEU A 83 -2.40 14.89 -4.73
N TRP A 84 -2.84 13.77 -5.32
CA TRP A 84 -3.57 13.76 -6.59
C TRP A 84 -4.99 14.29 -6.44
N GLU A 85 -5.62 14.02 -5.31
CA GLU A 85 -6.90 14.62 -4.96
C GLU A 85 -6.75 16.13 -4.73
N GLU A 86 -5.69 16.58 -4.04
CA GLU A 86 -5.45 18.00 -3.78
C GLU A 86 -5.17 18.83 -5.04
N ILE A 87 -4.51 18.25 -6.05
CA ILE A 87 -4.26 18.96 -7.31
C ILE A 87 -5.42 18.87 -8.31
N ARG A 88 -6.42 18.02 -8.06
CA ARG A 88 -7.55 17.82 -8.97
C ARG A 88 -8.33 19.13 -9.13
N GLY A 89 -8.55 19.54 -10.38
CA GLY A 89 -9.25 20.79 -10.68
C GLY A 89 -8.43 22.06 -10.46
N THR A 90 -7.16 21.94 -10.06
CA THR A 90 -6.23 23.07 -9.98
C THR A 90 -5.45 23.24 -11.29
N ARG A 91 -4.63 24.31 -11.39
CA ARG A 91 -3.68 24.52 -12.49
C ARG A 91 -2.36 23.77 -12.31
N ILE A 92 -2.22 23.02 -11.22
CA ILE A 92 -0.98 22.31 -10.89
C ILE A 92 -0.87 21.08 -11.78
N ARG A 93 0.26 20.96 -12.47
CA ARG A 93 0.53 19.82 -13.35
C ARG A 93 1.16 18.67 -12.56
N PRO A 94 0.78 17.39 -12.79
CA PRO A 94 1.35 16.24 -12.10
C PRO A 94 2.88 16.15 -12.13
N GLU A 95 3.51 16.62 -13.21
CA GLU A 95 4.96 16.64 -13.38
C GLU A 95 5.67 17.50 -12.33
N ALA A 96 5.01 18.52 -11.78
CA ALA A 96 5.57 19.30 -10.68
C ALA A 96 5.70 18.45 -9.41
N ILE A 97 4.73 17.57 -9.15
CA ILE A 97 4.71 16.66 -8.00
C ILE A 97 5.73 15.54 -8.22
N TRP A 98 5.77 14.95 -9.42
CA TRP A 98 6.76 13.94 -9.72
C TRP A 98 8.19 14.49 -9.66
N GLY A 99 8.42 15.69 -10.20
CA GLY A 99 9.72 16.35 -10.11
C GLY A 99 10.14 16.62 -8.67
N SER A 100 9.22 17.05 -7.79
CA SER A 100 9.54 17.26 -6.38
C SER A 100 9.82 15.94 -5.65
N LEU A 101 9.01 14.91 -5.88
CA LEU A 101 9.21 13.58 -5.27
C LEU A 101 10.52 12.94 -5.70
N VAL A 102 10.88 13.00 -6.99
CA VAL A 102 12.15 12.49 -7.50
C VAL A 102 13.32 13.23 -6.85
N LYS A 103 13.25 14.56 -6.77
CA LYS A 103 14.30 15.35 -6.10
C LYS A 103 14.45 14.95 -4.63
N ILE A 104 13.35 14.86 -3.89
CA ILE A 104 13.36 14.50 -2.47
C ILE A 104 13.94 13.10 -2.25
N SER A 105 13.49 12.10 -3.02
CA SER A 105 13.88 10.71 -2.80
C SER A 105 15.23 10.34 -3.39
N VAL A 106 15.55 10.84 -4.58
CA VAL A 106 16.77 10.42 -5.30
C VAL A 106 17.94 11.35 -5.02
N GLU A 107 17.72 12.67 -5.00
CA GLU A 107 18.80 13.64 -4.81
C GLU A 107 19.14 13.81 -3.33
N TYR A 108 18.12 13.91 -2.45
CA TYR A 108 18.33 14.14 -1.01
C TYR A 108 18.34 12.84 -0.19
N GLY A 109 18.04 11.70 -0.80
CA GLY A 109 17.99 10.42 -0.09
C GLY A 109 16.88 10.33 0.97
N VAL A 110 15.85 11.18 0.88
CA VAL A 110 14.74 11.20 1.84
C VAL A 110 13.70 10.17 1.44
N SER A 111 13.47 9.20 2.33
CA SER A 111 12.44 8.17 2.11
C SER A 111 11.05 8.80 2.21
N VAL A 112 10.20 8.61 1.19
CA VAL A 112 8.86 9.21 1.15
C VAL A 112 7.80 8.14 1.33
N PHE A 113 6.93 8.33 2.32
CA PHE A 113 5.74 7.51 2.55
C PHE A 113 4.47 8.34 2.45
N HIS A 114 3.37 7.68 2.10
CA HIS A 114 2.05 8.30 2.00
C HIS A 114 1.10 7.65 2.99
N THR A 115 0.25 8.45 3.62
CA THR A 115 -0.80 8.00 4.54
C THR A 115 -2.09 8.75 4.28
N THR A 116 -3.24 8.15 4.56
CA THR A 116 -4.54 8.76 4.27
C THR A 116 -5.03 9.68 5.38
N ASP A 117 -4.59 9.49 6.62
CA ASP A 117 -4.97 10.30 7.78
C ASP A 117 -3.96 10.22 8.94
N LYS A 118 -4.29 10.92 10.03
CA LYS A 118 -3.47 10.98 11.25
C LYS A 118 -3.29 9.63 11.93
N TRP A 119 -4.27 8.73 11.84
CA TRP A 119 -4.20 7.40 12.45
C TRP A 119 -3.22 6.51 11.70
N GLU A 120 -3.25 6.56 10.36
CA GLU A 120 -2.26 5.87 9.53
C GLU A 120 -0.86 6.46 9.68
N SER A 121 -0.72 7.79 9.77
CA SER A 121 0.55 8.45 10.10
C SER A 121 1.12 7.93 11.42
N ALA A 122 0.33 7.94 12.50
CA ALA A 122 0.74 7.43 13.81
C ALA A 122 1.15 5.94 13.75
N LYS A 123 0.38 5.13 13.00
CA LYS A 123 0.66 3.70 12.85
C LYS A 123 1.97 3.46 12.11
N LEU A 124 2.23 4.20 11.04
CA LEU A 124 3.48 4.12 10.29
C LEU A 124 4.67 4.54 11.16
N ILE A 125 4.57 5.67 11.86
CA ILE A 125 5.61 6.15 12.80
C ILE A 125 5.96 5.07 13.82
N ARG A 126 4.94 4.42 14.42
CA ARG A 126 5.14 3.31 15.36
C ARG A 126 5.90 2.14 14.72
N ILE A 127 5.54 1.75 13.50
CA ILE A 127 6.20 0.65 12.79
C ILE A 127 7.67 0.97 12.52
N ILE A 128 7.97 2.18 12.06
CA ILE A 128 9.34 2.66 11.82
C ILE A 128 10.13 2.60 13.13
N HIS A 129 9.59 3.19 14.19
CA HIS A 129 10.20 3.21 15.52
C HIS A 129 10.51 1.79 16.02
N ASN A 130 9.55 0.86 15.95
CA ASN A 130 9.79 -0.51 16.40
C ASN A 130 10.90 -1.21 15.61
N LYS A 131 10.98 -0.95 14.31
CA LYS A 131 12.02 -1.54 13.46
C LYS A 131 13.42 -1.00 13.83
N GLU A 132 13.53 0.30 14.12
CA GLU A 132 14.78 0.90 14.59
C GLU A 132 15.22 0.34 15.95
N GLU A 133 14.27 0.10 16.87
CA GLU A 133 14.54 -0.55 18.17
C GLU A 133 14.97 -2.02 18.05
N ASP A 134 14.34 -2.79 17.14
CA ASP A 134 14.72 -4.18 16.91
C ASP A 134 16.15 -4.27 16.31
N THR A 135 16.48 -3.36 15.38
CA THR A 135 17.84 -3.23 14.83
C THR A 135 18.87 -2.85 15.90
N SER A 136 18.55 -1.91 16.79
CA SER A 136 19.49 -1.45 17.84
C SER A 136 19.71 -2.48 18.95
N THR A 137 18.72 -3.33 19.23
CA THR A 137 18.79 -4.39 20.25
C THR A 137 19.39 -5.71 19.75
N GLY A 138 19.82 -5.77 18.49
CA GLY A 138 20.41 -6.98 17.90
C GLY A 138 19.42 -8.15 17.76
N ARG A 139 18.12 -7.87 17.79
CA ARG A 139 17.10 -8.86 17.43
C ARG A 139 17.17 -9.06 15.92
N ASN A 140 17.82 -10.15 15.51
CA ASN A 140 17.98 -10.53 14.11
C ASN A 140 16.66 -10.42 13.35
N GLU A 141 16.77 -9.88 12.14
CA GLU A 141 15.71 -9.71 11.14
C GLU A 141 15.13 -11.06 10.69
N GLU A 142 14.37 -11.74 11.56
CA GLU A 142 13.48 -12.80 11.08
C GLU A 142 12.26 -12.15 10.45
N THR A 143 12.47 -11.68 9.22
CA THR A 143 11.44 -11.39 8.21
C THR A 143 10.39 -10.35 8.64
N ILE A 144 10.21 -9.32 7.81
CA ILE A 144 8.83 -8.88 7.55
C ILE A 144 8.15 -10.11 6.92
N LEU A 145 7.73 -11.06 7.75
CA LEU A 145 6.56 -11.84 7.44
C LEU A 145 5.53 -10.72 7.31
N VAL A 146 5.23 -10.37 6.06
CA VAL A 146 3.89 -9.94 5.73
C VAL A 146 3.06 -11.06 6.35
N LYS A 147 2.61 -10.87 7.60
CA LYS A 147 1.43 -11.55 8.09
C LYS A 147 0.42 -11.08 7.08
N GLU A 148 0.25 -11.87 6.02
CA GLU A 148 -0.90 -11.79 5.15
C GLU A 148 -2.04 -11.87 6.17
N TYR A 149 -2.61 -10.73 6.52
CA TYR A 149 -3.96 -10.73 7.00
C TYR A 149 -4.69 -11.33 5.82
N PRO A 150 -5.15 -12.60 5.89
CA PRO A 150 -5.77 -13.22 4.75
C PRO A 150 -6.87 -12.27 4.32
N ARG A 151 -6.78 -11.74 3.09
CA ARG A 151 -7.80 -10.84 2.56
C ARG A 151 -9.12 -11.55 2.83
N LYS A 152 -10.01 -10.92 3.61
CA LYS A 152 -11.32 -11.48 3.91
C LYS A 152 -12.16 -11.42 2.64
N TYR A 153 -11.88 -12.31 1.71
CA TYR A 153 -12.66 -12.49 0.51
C TYR A 153 -14.05 -12.96 0.93
N THR A 154 -15.05 -12.21 0.51
CA THR A 154 -16.45 -12.64 0.58
C THR A 154 -16.64 -13.91 -0.25
N SER A 155 -17.76 -14.59 -0.08
CA SER A 155 -18.09 -15.76 -0.91
C SER A 155 -18.16 -15.37 -2.39
N GLU A 156 -18.67 -14.18 -2.68
CA GLU A 156 -18.80 -13.56 -3.99
C GLU A 156 -17.42 -13.31 -4.62
N ASP A 157 -16.48 -12.75 -3.85
CA ASP A 157 -15.10 -12.54 -4.31
C ASP A 157 -14.44 -13.86 -4.70
N ARG A 158 -14.67 -14.92 -3.90
CA ARG A 158 -14.15 -16.25 -4.19
C ARG A 158 -14.78 -16.84 -5.44
N GLN A 159 -16.08 -16.63 -5.67
CA GLN A 159 -16.75 -17.07 -6.90
C GLN A 159 -16.16 -16.37 -8.13
N ILE A 160 -15.95 -15.06 -8.06
CA ILE A 160 -15.35 -14.29 -9.15
C ILE A 160 -13.92 -14.76 -9.42
N MET A 161 -13.11 -14.98 -8.39
CA MET A 161 -11.75 -15.51 -8.53
C MET A 161 -11.73 -16.89 -9.20
N ILE A 162 -12.58 -17.82 -8.74
CA ILE A 162 -12.66 -19.16 -9.31
C ILE A 162 -13.02 -19.09 -10.80
N LEU A 163 -14.03 -18.30 -11.18
CA LEU A 163 -14.41 -18.16 -12.59
C LEU A 163 -13.36 -17.44 -13.42
N SER A 164 -12.65 -16.47 -12.83
CA SER A 164 -11.57 -15.75 -13.51
C SER A 164 -10.34 -16.62 -13.77
N SER A 165 -10.26 -17.81 -13.18
CA SER A 165 -9.25 -18.81 -13.52
C SER A 165 -9.53 -19.56 -14.84
N LEU A 166 -10.75 -19.44 -15.38
CA LEU A 166 -11.13 -20.07 -16.64
C LEU A 166 -10.54 -19.33 -17.85
N PRO A 167 -10.20 -20.05 -18.93
CA PRO A 167 -9.59 -19.46 -20.12
C PRO A 167 -10.52 -18.41 -20.75
N GLY A 168 -10.00 -17.19 -20.89
CA GLY A 168 -10.71 -16.08 -21.53
C GLY A 168 -11.84 -15.45 -20.69
N VAL A 169 -11.91 -15.78 -19.40
CA VAL A 169 -12.86 -15.20 -18.42
C VAL A 169 -12.11 -14.27 -17.46
N GLY A 170 -12.38 -12.97 -17.54
CA GLY A 170 -11.92 -12.00 -16.55
C GLY A 170 -13.00 -11.68 -15.50
N PRO A 171 -12.72 -10.84 -14.49
CA PRO A 171 -13.64 -10.54 -13.39
C PRO A 171 -15.02 -10.05 -13.86
N GLU A 172 -15.05 -9.22 -14.90
CA GLU A 172 -16.28 -8.67 -15.46
C GLU A 172 -17.13 -9.73 -16.19
N ILE A 173 -16.48 -10.71 -16.83
CA ILE A 173 -17.17 -11.84 -17.44
C ILE A 173 -17.64 -12.78 -16.34
N ALA A 174 -16.81 -13.07 -15.34
CA ALA A 174 -17.16 -13.89 -14.19
C ALA A 174 -18.39 -13.37 -13.45
N LYS A 175 -18.46 -12.04 -13.21
CA LYS A 175 -19.64 -11.39 -12.63
C LYS A 175 -20.88 -11.60 -13.49
N ARG A 176 -20.79 -11.37 -14.80
CA ARG A 176 -21.89 -11.66 -15.73
C ARG A 176 -22.31 -13.13 -15.74
N MET A 177 -21.39 -14.07 -15.59
CA MET A 177 -21.74 -15.50 -15.47
C MET A 177 -22.55 -15.74 -14.18
N LEU A 178 -22.15 -15.13 -13.06
CA LEU A 178 -22.87 -15.22 -11.79
C LEU A 178 -24.24 -14.53 -11.84
N GLU A 179 -24.34 -13.37 -12.47
CA GLU A 179 -25.62 -12.67 -12.66
C GLU A 179 -26.61 -13.49 -13.51
N ASN A 180 -26.12 -14.15 -14.57
CA ASN A 180 -26.98 -14.93 -15.47
C ASN A 180 -27.35 -16.32 -14.93
N PHE A 181 -26.46 -16.98 -14.18
CA PHE A 181 -26.62 -18.39 -13.80
C PHE A 181 -26.63 -18.63 -12.28
N GLY A 182 -26.30 -17.64 -11.47
CA GLY A 182 -26.49 -17.59 -10.02
C GLY A 182 -25.46 -18.32 -9.16
N SER A 183 -24.81 -19.37 -9.65
CA SER A 183 -23.81 -20.09 -8.84
C SER A 183 -22.75 -20.82 -9.66
N LEU A 184 -21.57 -21.02 -9.05
CA LEU A 184 -20.49 -21.82 -9.63
C LEU A 184 -20.94 -23.20 -10.11
N ARG A 185 -21.74 -23.90 -9.28
CA ARG A 185 -22.23 -25.24 -9.62
C ARG A 185 -23.06 -25.24 -10.90
N ARG A 186 -23.94 -24.25 -11.07
CA ARG A 186 -24.74 -24.11 -12.28
C ARG A 186 -23.86 -23.78 -13.48
N ILE A 187 -22.92 -22.84 -13.32
CA ILE A 187 -22.00 -22.41 -14.38
C ILE A 187 -21.12 -23.57 -14.87
N PHE A 188 -20.54 -24.35 -13.95
CA PHE A 188 -19.71 -25.51 -14.29
C PHE A 188 -20.48 -26.69 -14.89
N SER A 189 -21.81 -26.63 -14.88
CA SER A 189 -22.67 -27.65 -15.52
C SER A 189 -23.18 -27.21 -16.90
N LEU A 190 -22.81 -26.01 -17.38
CA LEU A 190 -23.25 -25.48 -18.66
C LEU A 190 -22.56 -26.17 -19.84
N ARG A 191 -23.31 -26.37 -20.93
CA ARG A 191 -22.76 -26.84 -22.20
C ARG A 191 -22.21 -25.67 -23.02
N GLU A 192 -21.37 -25.95 -24.02
CA GLU A 192 -20.79 -24.92 -24.91
C GLU A 192 -21.85 -23.95 -25.46
N ARG A 193 -23.01 -24.48 -25.87
CA ARG A 193 -24.14 -23.70 -26.41
C ARG A 193 -24.71 -22.68 -25.43
N ASP A 194 -24.62 -22.93 -24.14
CA ASP A 194 -25.17 -22.08 -23.09
C ASP A 194 -24.14 -21.01 -22.69
N LEU A 195 -22.85 -21.36 -22.68
CA LEU A 195 -21.74 -20.43 -22.44
C LEU A 195 -21.62 -19.34 -23.52
N VAL A 196 -21.90 -19.67 -24.79
CA VAL A 196 -21.86 -18.70 -25.89
C VAL A 196 -22.92 -17.61 -25.77
N ARG A 197 -23.96 -17.81 -24.97
CA ARG A 197 -25.00 -16.79 -24.71
C ARG A 197 -24.50 -15.66 -23.81
N ILE A 198 -23.36 -15.85 -23.15
CA ILE A 198 -22.78 -14.87 -22.23
C ILE A 198 -22.01 -13.84 -23.04
N ASN A 199 -22.39 -12.58 -22.91
CA ASN A 199 -21.69 -11.48 -23.57
C ASN A 199 -20.21 -11.46 -23.14
N GLY A 200 -19.31 -11.55 -24.12
CA GLY A 200 -17.85 -11.66 -23.92
C GLY A 200 -17.29 -13.08 -24.06
N ILE A 201 -18.15 -14.10 -24.21
CA ILE A 201 -17.77 -15.50 -24.45
C ILE A 201 -18.19 -15.93 -25.85
N GLY A 202 -17.24 -15.93 -26.79
CA GLY A 202 -17.43 -16.50 -28.13
C GLY A 202 -17.24 -18.02 -28.17
N LYS A 203 -17.60 -18.65 -29.30
CA LYS A 203 -17.48 -20.12 -29.51
C LYS A 203 -16.11 -20.69 -29.14
N LYS A 204 -15.02 -19.99 -29.50
CA LYS A 204 -13.66 -20.42 -29.18
C LYS A 204 -13.43 -20.52 -27.66
N LYS A 205 -13.79 -19.47 -26.92
CA LYS A 205 -13.66 -19.42 -25.46
C LYS A 205 -14.55 -20.46 -24.79
N ALA A 206 -15.81 -20.57 -25.22
CA ALA A 206 -16.74 -21.56 -24.68
C ALA A 206 -16.21 -22.99 -24.82
N ARG A 207 -15.64 -23.33 -25.97
CA ARG A 207 -15.02 -24.63 -26.21
C ARG A 207 -13.79 -24.88 -25.33
N GLU A 208 -12.94 -23.87 -25.16
CA GLU A 208 -11.76 -23.97 -24.27
C GLU A 208 -12.17 -24.17 -22.81
N ILE A 209 -13.22 -23.49 -22.34
CA ILE A 209 -13.77 -23.66 -20.98
C ILE A 209 -14.28 -25.09 -20.78
N VAL A 210 -15.14 -25.59 -21.67
CA VAL A 210 -15.67 -26.98 -21.58
C VAL A 210 -14.54 -27.99 -21.64
N ARG A 211 -13.59 -27.82 -22.58
CA ARG A 211 -12.42 -28.69 -22.69
C ARG A 211 -11.59 -28.74 -21.41
N LEU A 212 -11.43 -27.61 -20.72
CA LEU A 212 -10.71 -27.58 -19.44
C LEU A 212 -11.48 -28.32 -18.34
N MET A 213 -12.80 -28.12 -18.26
CA MET A 213 -13.66 -28.79 -17.26
C MET A 213 -13.69 -30.32 -17.44
N ASP A 214 -13.66 -30.77 -18.69
CA ASP A 214 -13.68 -32.20 -19.04
C ASP A 214 -12.26 -32.83 -19.06
N TYR A 215 -11.20 -32.04 -18.88
CA TYR A 215 -9.84 -32.54 -18.98
C TYR A 215 -9.47 -33.41 -17.77
N GLU A 216 -9.25 -34.70 -18.01
CA GLU A 216 -8.84 -35.63 -16.96
C GLU A 216 -7.46 -35.29 -16.39
N TYR A 217 -7.38 -35.26 -15.06
CA TYR A 217 -6.12 -35.01 -14.34
C TYR A 217 -5.17 -36.21 -14.45
N LYS A 218 -4.09 -36.05 -15.24
CA LYS A 218 -3.10 -37.09 -15.52
C LYS A 218 -1.96 -37.19 -14.49
N GLY A 219 -2.26 -37.16 -13.19
CA GLY A 219 -1.27 -37.11 -12.09
C GLY A 219 0.04 -37.88 -12.36
N LYS A 220 1.19 -37.30 -11.98
CA LYS A 220 2.56 -37.73 -12.36
C LYS A 220 2.74 -39.26 -12.39
N ASN A 221 2.64 -39.84 -13.58
CA ASN A 221 3.25 -41.12 -13.93
C ASN A 221 4.35 -40.92 -14.97
N ARG A 222 5.18 -39.89 -14.78
CA ARG A 222 6.48 -39.78 -15.44
C ARG A 222 7.47 -40.56 -14.61
N ARG A 223 7.61 -41.86 -14.90
CA ARG A 223 8.80 -42.64 -14.54
C ARG A 223 10.01 -41.85 -15.03
N TYR A 224 10.84 -41.40 -14.10
CA TYR A 224 12.18 -40.94 -14.41
C TYR A 224 12.93 -42.16 -14.93
N LEU A 225 13.17 -42.22 -16.23
CA LEU A 225 14.19 -43.10 -16.78
C LEU A 225 15.53 -42.45 -16.46
N VAL A 226 16.35 -43.21 -15.72
CA VAL A 226 17.77 -42.97 -15.47
C VAL A 226 18.52 -42.98 -16.80
#